data_AF-A0A096M788-F1
#
_entry.id   AF-A0A096M788-F1
#
_cell.length_a   1.000
_cell.length_b   1.000
_cell.length_c   1.000
_cell.angle_alpha   90.00
_cell.angle_beta   90.00
_cell.angle_gamma   90.00
#
_symmetry.space_group_name_H-M   'P 1'
#
loop_
_entity.id
_entity.type
_entity.pdbx_description
1 polymer ?
#
loop_
_entity_poly.entity_id
_entity_poly.type
_entity_poly.pdbx_seq_one_letter_code
_entity_poly.pdbx_strand_id
1 'polypeptide(L)'
;QGYVSLKLLTCLKKIKALTTNWYMTLAAAECSDLLELNEECTKVRRKEALPQWLMCSPTSRLLLIWNASEEQSAEDGADPGQPSLLLSILQRFDSPGDVASVWILHPGEELPKELQCYAKRHKELGQLLCAVMKFNSLESVRRAYSSLREEEKINGRGLCVVPLG
;
A
#
# COMPACT_ATOMS: atom_id res chain seq x y z
N GLN A 1 1.69 -8.26 -20.61
CA GLN A 1 3.02 -8.90 -20.69
C GLN A 1 3.74 -8.70 -19.36
N GLY A 2 4.29 -9.77 -18.76
CA GLY A 2 4.95 -9.76 -17.45
C GLY A 2 6.37 -10.33 -17.47
N TYR A 3 7.02 -10.27 -18.64
CA TYR A 3 8.34 -10.84 -18.89
C TYR A 3 9.45 -9.90 -18.45
N VAL A 4 10.48 -10.45 -17.82
CA VAL A 4 11.68 -9.75 -17.37
C VAL A 4 12.91 -10.39 -18.01
N SER A 5 13.88 -9.58 -18.44
CA SER A 5 15.10 -10.11 -19.07
C SER A 5 15.92 -10.97 -18.10
N LEU A 6 16.41 -12.11 -18.58
CA LEU A 6 17.33 -12.97 -17.82
C LEU A 6 18.63 -12.25 -17.47
N LYS A 7 19.13 -11.37 -18.36
CA LYS A 7 20.31 -10.55 -18.09
C LYS A 7 20.06 -9.58 -16.93
N LEU A 8 18.88 -8.98 -16.86
CA LEU A 8 18.48 -8.11 -15.76
C LEU A 8 18.38 -8.90 -14.45
N LEU A 9 17.74 -10.07 -14.46
CA LEU A 9 17.65 -10.97 -13.32
C LEU A 9 19.03 -11.39 -12.80
N THR A 10 19.94 -11.75 -13.70
CA THR A 10 21.32 -12.14 -13.35
C THR A 10 22.06 -11.04 -12.59
N CYS A 11 21.75 -9.77 -12.88
CA CYS A 11 22.34 -8.62 -12.20
C CYS A 11 21.75 -8.33 -10.80
N LEU A 12 20.66 -8.98 -10.39
CA LEU A 12 20.09 -8.78 -9.06
C LEU A 12 21.06 -9.27 -7.98
N LYS A 13 21.28 -8.46 -6.94
CA LYS A 13 22.32 -8.69 -5.91
C LYS A 13 22.43 -10.14 -5.44
N LYS A 14 21.30 -10.79 -5.14
CA LYS A 14 21.26 -12.18 -4.66
C LYS A 14 21.62 -13.22 -5.73
N ILE A 15 21.17 -13.02 -6.97
CA ILE A 15 21.48 -13.91 -8.10
C ILE A 15 22.93 -13.70 -8.54
N LYS A 16 23.37 -12.44 -8.63
CA LYS A 16 24.74 -12.05 -8.99
C LYS A 16 25.79 -12.63 -8.04
N ALA A 17 25.44 -12.83 -6.77
CA ALA A 17 26.30 -13.49 -5.79
C ALA A 17 26.49 -15.00 -6.08
N LEU A 18 25.56 -15.64 -6.80
CA LEU A 18 25.64 -17.04 -7.21
C LEU A 18 26.29 -17.19 -8.59
N THR A 19 25.92 -16.33 -9.54
CA THR A 19 26.46 -16.34 -10.91
C THR A 19 26.38 -14.98 -11.56
N THR A 20 27.39 -14.61 -12.33
CA THR A 20 27.39 -13.45 -13.23
C THR A 20 27.06 -13.84 -14.68
N ASN A 21 27.05 -15.13 -15.00
CA ASN A 21 26.78 -15.65 -16.33
C ASN A 21 25.27 -15.89 -16.52
N TRP A 22 24.66 -15.17 -17.46
CA TRP A 22 23.23 -15.27 -17.73
C TRP A 22 22.80 -16.62 -18.32
N TYR A 23 23.71 -17.38 -18.96
CA TYR A 23 23.42 -18.74 -19.42
C TYR A 23 23.14 -19.69 -18.25
N MET A 24 23.80 -19.50 -17.10
CA MET A 24 23.50 -20.27 -15.89
C MET A 24 22.13 -19.90 -15.32
N THR A 25 21.77 -18.62 -15.37
CA THR A 25 20.42 -18.15 -14.98
C THR A 25 19.34 -18.70 -15.90
N LEU A 26 19.62 -18.81 -17.21
CA LEU A 26 18.73 -19.45 -18.19
C LEU A 26 18.51 -20.91 -17.82
N ALA A 27 19.58 -21.70 -17.66
CA ALA A 27 19.48 -23.12 -17.32
C ALA A 27 18.72 -23.34 -15.99
N ALA A 28 18.95 -22.48 -14.99
CA ALA A 28 18.18 -22.53 -13.74
C ALA A 28 16.69 -22.19 -13.93
N ALA A 29 16.37 -21.27 -14.84
CA ALA A 29 14.99 -20.91 -15.17
C ALA A 29 14.28 -22.03 -15.96
N GLU A 30 14.97 -22.74 -16.85
CA GLU A 30 14.44 -23.89 -17.59
C GLU A 30 14.06 -25.05 -16.66
N CYS A 31 14.85 -25.27 -15.61
CA CYS A 31 14.57 -26.29 -14.59
C CYS A 31 13.51 -25.87 -13.56
N SER A 32 12.90 -24.68 -13.70
CA SER A 32 11.97 -24.15 -12.71
C SER A 32 10.52 -24.53 -13.01
N ASP A 33 9.85 -25.09 -12.00
CA ASP A 33 8.42 -25.35 -12.10
C ASP A 33 7.56 -24.08 -12.02
N LEU A 34 8.09 -22.98 -11.46
CA LEU A 34 7.36 -21.74 -11.19
C LEU A 34 7.50 -20.68 -12.28
N LEU A 35 8.50 -20.82 -13.15
CA LEU A 35 8.88 -19.83 -14.14
C LEU A 35 8.72 -20.38 -15.55
N GLU A 36 8.36 -19.52 -16.49
CA GLU A 36 8.31 -19.84 -17.92
C GLU A 36 9.08 -18.81 -18.74
N LEU A 37 9.73 -19.30 -19.79
CA LEU A 37 10.52 -18.52 -20.72
C LEU A 37 9.66 -18.03 -21.89
N ASN A 38 10.06 -16.93 -22.51
CA ASN A 38 9.55 -16.56 -23.82
C ASN A 38 10.12 -17.48 -24.91
N GLU A 39 9.55 -17.41 -26.11
CA GLU A 39 9.96 -18.21 -27.27
C GLU A 39 11.45 -18.05 -27.61
N GLU A 40 12.01 -16.85 -27.41
CA GLU A 40 13.42 -16.59 -27.69
C GLU A 40 14.38 -16.92 -26.52
N CYS A 41 13.90 -17.50 -25.42
CA CYS A 41 14.69 -17.86 -24.23
C CYS A 41 15.56 -16.71 -23.66
N THR A 42 15.06 -15.48 -23.74
CA THR A 42 15.78 -14.26 -23.31
C THR A 42 15.13 -13.57 -22.11
N LYS A 43 13.87 -13.92 -21.84
CA LYS A 43 13.04 -13.35 -20.80
C LYS A 43 12.28 -14.46 -20.08
N VAL A 44 11.93 -14.19 -18.84
CA VAL A 44 11.19 -15.11 -17.98
C VAL A 44 10.04 -14.39 -17.29
N ARG A 45 8.96 -15.11 -17.02
CA ARG A 45 7.86 -14.65 -16.16
C ARG A 45 7.42 -15.78 -15.23
N ARG A 46 6.59 -15.45 -14.25
CA ARG A 46 5.89 -16.45 -13.44
C ARG A 46 4.82 -17.14 -14.30
N LYS A 47 4.70 -18.46 -14.16
CA LYS A 47 3.58 -19.23 -14.74
C LYS A 47 2.26 -18.85 -14.07
N GLU A 48 2.28 -18.85 -12.74
CA GLU A 48 1.12 -18.50 -11.94
C GLU A 48 1.03 -16.99 -11.69
N ALA A 49 -0.21 -16.49 -11.69
CA ALA A 49 -0.49 -15.12 -11.33
C ALA A 49 0.01 -14.78 -9.91
N LEU A 50 0.21 -13.49 -9.66
CA LEU A 50 0.45 -13.01 -8.30
C LEU A 50 -0.78 -13.33 -7.43
N PRO A 51 -0.60 -13.93 -6.24
CA PRO A 51 -1.67 -14.05 -5.27
C PRO A 51 -2.39 -12.71 -5.04
N GLN A 52 -3.72 -12.73 -4.92
CA GLN A 52 -4.54 -11.53 -4.81
C GLN A 52 -4.12 -10.64 -3.62
N TRP A 53 -3.68 -11.25 -2.52
CA TRP A 53 -3.23 -10.50 -1.34
C TRP A 53 -1.98 -9.64 -1.61
N LEU A 54 -1.09 -10.06 -2.53
CA LEU A 54 0.07 -9.25 -2.95
C LEU A 54 -0.35 -8.07 -3.81
N MET A 55 -1.42 -8.22 -4.59
CA MET A 55 -1.97 -7.13 -5.42
C MET A 55 -2.59 -6.03 -4.56
N CYS A 56 -3.13 -6.39 -3.40
CA CYS A 56 -3.72 -5.45 -2.44
C CYS A 56 -2.75 -5.04 -1.32
N SER A 57 -1.50 -5.51 -1.34
CA SER A 57 -0.51 -5.14 -0.34
C SER A 57 -0.04 -3.70 -0.57
N PRO A 58 0.05 -2.88 0.48
CA PRO A 58 0.74 -1.60 0.42
C PRO A 58 2.17 -1.78 -0.12
N THR A 59 2.50 -0.97 -1.14
CA THR A 59 3.83 -0.88 -1.76
C THR A 59 4.62 0.33 -1.27
N SER A 60 3.93 1.28 -0.63
CA SER A 60 4.49 2.47 0.00
C SER A 60 4.38 2.39 1.52
N ARG A 61 5.03 3.35 2.20
CA ARG A 61 4.96 3.48 3.66
C ARG A 61 3.77 4.34 4.14
N LEU A 62 2.78 4.59 3.28
CA LEU A 62 1.70 5.55 3.52
C LEU A 62 0.32 4.87 3.44
N LEU A 63 -0.52 5.12 4.43
CA LEU A 63 -1.94 4.76 4.43
C LEU A 63 -2.80 6.01 4.50
N LEU A 64 -3.86 6.04 3.70
CA LEU A 64 -4.95 7.01 3.77
C LEU A 64 -6.15 6.33 4.44
N ILE A 65 -6.70 7.02 5.43
CA ILE A 65 -7.80 6.55 6.28
C ILE A 65 -8.85 7.67 6.32
N TRP A 66 -10.12 7.35 6.12
CA TRP A 66 -11.21 8.33 6.28
C TRP A 66 -12.50 7.64 6.69
N ASN A 67 -13.48 8.43 7.10
CA ASN A 67 -14.82 7.96 7.43
C ASN A 67 -15.81 8.42 6.34
N ALA A 68 -16.25 7.49 5.50
CA ALA A 68 -17.26 7.73 4.47
C ALA A 68 -18.65 8.05 5.04
N SER A 69 -18.91 7.74 6.32
CA SER A 69 -20.21 8.01 6.95
C SER A 69 -20.34 9.46 7.45
N GLU A 70 -19.23 10.17 7.66
CA GLU A 70 -19.23 11.57 8.12
C GLU A 70 -19.68 12.56 7.02
N GLU A 71 -19.70 12.14 5.75
CA GLU A 71 -20.28 12.93 4.64
C GLU A 71 -21.78 13.23 4.84
N GLN A 72 -22.52 12.36 5.55
CA GLN A 72 -23.97 12.52 5.75
C GLN A 72 -24.34 13.37 6.97
N SER A 73 -23.40 13.64 7.88
CA SER A 73 -23.68 14.38 9.13
C SER A 73 -23.33 15.87 9.05
N ALA A 74 -22.77 16.35 7.93
CA ALA A 74 -22.52 17.78 7.74
C ALA A 74 -23.81 18.60 7.58
N GLU A 75 -24.95 17.96 7.29
CA GLU A 75 -26.26 18.61 7.20
C GLU A 75 -27.07 18.59 8.52
N ASP A 76 -26.79 17.66 9.43
CA ASP A 76 -27.48 17.55 10.72
C ASP A 76 -26.47 17.66 11.87
N GLY A 77 -26.49 18.80 12.56
CA GLY A 77 -25.54 19.25 13.58
C GLY A 77 -25.13 18.19 14.61
N ALA A 78 -24.12 17.38 14.25
CA ALA A 78 -23.51 16.41 15.13
C ALA A 78 -22.62 17.11 16.18
N ASP A 79 -22.80 16.68 17.43
CA ASP A 79 -22.20 17.23 18.63
C ASP A 79 -20.64 17.17 18.58
N PRO A 80 -19.92 18.29 18.76
CA PRO A 80 -18.45 18.38 18.59
C PRO A 80 -17.63 17.67 19.68
N GLY A 81 -18.28 16.94 20.59
CA GLY A 81 -17.67 16.35 21.79
C GLY A 81 -17.22 14.89 21.67
N GLN A 82 -17.55 14.19 20.58
CA GLN A 82 -17.13 12.80 20.37
C GLN A 82 -15.87 12.75 19.50
N PRO A 83 -14.79 12.05 19.92
CA PRO A 83 -13.66 11.82 19.03
C PRO A 83 -14.17 11.06 17.81
N SER A 84 -13.98 11.63 16.62
CA SER A 84 -14.35 10.96 15.38
C SER A 84 -13.72 9.58 15.35
N LEU A 85 -14.43 8.61 14.75
CA LEU A 85 -13.95 7.23 14.65
C LEU A 85 -12.50 7.19 14.12
N LEU A 86 -12.18 8.10 13.20
CA LEU A 86 -10.83 8.36 12.69
C LEU A 86 -9.81 8.66 13.81
N LEU A 87 -10.07 9.63 14.68
CA LEU A 87 -9.17 9.99 15.78
C LEU A 87 -8.97 8.83 16.76
N SER A 88 -10.04 8.10 17.07
CA SER A 88 -9.95 6.95 17.98
C SER A 88 -9.04 5.84 17.43
N ILE A 89 -9.03 5.65 16.11
CA ILE A 89 -8.15 4.71 15.43
C ILE A 89 -6.71 5.24 15.45
N LEU A 90 -6.50 6.51 15.11
CA LEU A 90 -5.16 7.10 15.13
C LEU A 90 -4.49 6.99 16.51
N GLN A 91 -5.26 7.18 17.58
CA GLN A 91 -4.77 7.03 18.95
C GLN A 91 -4.28 5.61 19.27
N ARG A 92 -4.83 4.57 18.62
CA ARG A 92 -4.36 3.19 18.80
C ARG A 92 -3.02 2.92 18.11
N PHE A 93 -2.73 3.65 17.03
CA PHE A 93 -1.49 3.52 16.27
C PHE A 93 -0.38 4.45 16.76
N ASP A 94 -0.62 5.23 17.81
CA ASP A 94 0.39 6.02 18.53
C ASP A 94 1.30 5.14 19.41
N SER A 95 1.72 3.99 18.87
CA SER A 95 2.78 3.18 19.45
C SER A 95 4.14 3.76 19.02
N PRO A 96 5.04 4.11 19.95
CA PRO A 96 6.32 4.72 19.63
C PRO A 96 7.23 3.68 18.97
N GLY A 97 7.20 3.58 17.65
CA GLY A 97 8.07 2.68 16.89
C GLY A 97 7.59 2.35 15.47
N ASP A 98 6.28 2.25 15.26
CA ASP A 98 5.74 1.83 13.95
C ASP A 98 5.38 3.03 13.06
N VAL A 99 4.90 4.12 13.64
CA VAL A 99 4.46 5.32 12.93
C VAL A 99 5.57 6.38 12.93
N ALA A 100 5.84 6.96 11.76
CA ALA A 100 6.81 8.02 11.54
C ALA A 100 6.16 9.40 11.61
N SER A 101 4.96 9.55 11.03
CA SER A 101 4.20 10.80 11.05
C SER A 101 2.73 10.56 10.77
N VAL A 102 1.88 11.43 11.30
CA VAL A 102 0.43 11.44 11.08
C VAL A 102 0.03 12.83 10.61
N TRP A 103 -0.76 12.91 9.55
CA TRP A 103 -1.40 14.15 9.09
C TRP A 103 -2.91 13.98 9.18
N ILE A 104 -3.57 14.88 9.89
CA ILE A 104 -5.03 15.02 9.86
C ILE A 104 -5.32 16.15 8.89
N LEU A 105 -6.08 15.87 7.83
CA LEU A 105 -6.37 16.80 6.75
C LEU A 105 -7.85 17.13 6.77
N HIS A 106 -8.16 18.42 6.85
CA HIS A 106 -9.53 18.89 6.78
C HIS A 106 -9.97 19.19 5.34
N PRO A 107 -11.28 19.12 5.04
CA PRO A 107 -11.80 19.58 3.76
C PRO A 107 -11.40 21.03 3.45
N GLY A 108 -10.89 21.27 2.24
CA GLY A 108 -10.47 22.60 1.77
C GLY A 108 -9.09 23.06 2.23
N GLU A 109 -8.37 22.25 3.03
CA GLU A 109 -7.02 22.58 3.48
C GLU A 109 -5.97 22.33 2.40
N GLU A 110 -4.96 23.20 2.33
CA GLU A 110 -3.82 23.03 1.43
C GLU A 110 -3.00 21.79 1.81
N LEU A 111 -2.87 20.85 0.88
CA LEU A 111 -2.16 19.59 1.13
C LEU A 111 -0.65 19.81 1.30
N PRO A 112 0.00 19.12 2.26
CA PRO A 112 1.46 19.07 2.35
C PRO A 112 2.08 18.65 1.01
N LYS A 113 3.24 19.24 0.65
CA LYS A 113 3.93 18.98 -0.63
C LYS A 113 4.15 17.49 -0.90
N GLU A 114 4.40 16.70 0.14
CA GLU A 114 4.58 15.23 0.05
C GLU A 114 3.30 14.49 -0.37
N LEU A 115 2.12 15.07 -0.11
CA LEU A 115 0.81 14.47 -0.39
C LEU A 115 0.17 14.95 -1.70
N GLN A 116 0.60 16.09 -2.23
CA GLN A 116 0.04 16.68 -3.46
C GLN A 116 0.12 15.75 -4.69
N CYS A 117 1.13 14.89 -4.77
CA CYS A 117 1.26 13.94 -5.89
C CYS A 117 0.16 12.86 -5.89
N TYR A 118 -0.47 12.59 -4.74
CA TYR A 118 -1.53 11.59 -4.59
C TYR A 118 -2.94 12.16 -4.82
N ALA A 119 -3.12 13.47 -4.72
CA ALA A 119 -4.42 14.15 -4.85
C ALA A 119 -5.13 13.87 -6.20
N LYS A 120 -4.38 13.58 -7.26
CA LYS A 120 -4.96 13.20 -8.57
C LYS A 120 -5.65 11.84 -8.56
N ARG A 121 -5.16 10.90 -7.74
CA ARG A 121 -5.67 9.53 -7.64
C ARG A 121 -6.64 9.34 -6.49
N HIS A 122 -6.45 10.13 -5.42
CA HIS A 122 -7.23 10.08 -4.19
C HIS A 122 -7.87 11.45 -3.99
N LYS A 123 -9.11 11.62 -4.45
CA LYS A 123 -9.86 12.89 -4.35
C LYS A 123 -10.28 13.20 -2.92
N GLU A 124 -10.30 12.18 -2.07
CA GLU A 124 -10.61 12.27 -0.65
C GLU A 124 -9.63 13.22 0.06
N LEU A 125 -8.39 13.28 -0.42
CA LEU A 125 -7.38 14.25 0.04
C LEU A 125 -7.84 15.69 -0.26
N GLY A 126 -8.21 16.41 0.80
CA GLY A 126 -8.66 17.81 0.72
C GLY A 126 -10.15 17.99 0.42
N GLN A 127 -10.92 16.92 0.20
CA GLN A 127 -12.39 16.99 0.10
C GLN A 127 -13.07 16.47 1.37
N LEU A 128 -12.44 15.52 2.06
CA LEU A 128 -12.99 14.86 3.25
C LEU A 128 -12.06 15.03 4.43
N LEU A 129 -12.62 14.89 5.64
CA LEU A 129 -11.81 14.69 6.83
C LEU A 129 -11.13 13.34 6.72
N CYS A 130 -9.82 13.37 6.51
CA CYS A 130 -9.02 12.16 6.33
C CYS A 130 -7.71 12.26 7.08
N ALA A 131 -7.14 11.10 7.40
CA ALA A 131 -5.83 11.00 8.01
C ALA A 131 -4.89 10.23 7.10
N VAL A 132 -3.67 10.75 6.97
CA VAL A 132 -2.57 10.05 6.31
C VAL A 132 -1.55 9.66 7.36
N MET A 133 -1.20 8.38 7.37
CA MET A 133 -0.22 7.82 8.30
C MET A 133 0.99 7.33 7.53
N LYS A 134 2.17 7.84 7.88
CA LYS A 134 3.48 7.36 7.40
C LYS A 134 4.09 6.45 8.43
N PHE A 135 4.61 5.33 7.99
CA PHE A 135 5.23 4.34 8.85
C PHE A 135 6.73 4.23 8.62
N ASN A 136 7.44 3.72 9.62
CA ASN A 136 8.89 3.53 9.55
C ASN A 136 9.28 2.38 8.61
N SER A 137 8.43 1.36 8.46
CA SER A 137 8.69 0.18 7.64
C SER A 137 7.48 -0.26 6.82
N LEU A 138 7.71 -0.96 5.69
CA LEU A 138 6.63 -1.60 4.92
C LEU A 138 5.93 -2.72 5.71
N GLU A 139 6.64 -3.35 6.64
CA GLU A 139 6.06 -4.40 7.50
C GLU A 139 5.03 -3.80 8.44
N SER A 140 5.35 -2.67 9.08
CA SER A 140 4.44 -1.93 9.95
C SER A 140 3.18 -1.49 9.19
N VAL A 141 3.33 -0.97 7.95
CA VAL A 141 2.18 -0.63 7.09
C VAL A 141 1.31 -1.84 6.81
N ARG A 142 1.89 -2.98 6.42
CA ARG A 142 1.13 -4.18 6.07
C ARG A 142 0.35 -4.72 7.25
N ARG A 143 0.94 -4.70 8.45
CA ARG A 143 0.23 -5.07 9.68
C ARG A 143 -0.95 -4.14 9.93
N ALA A 144 -0.70 -2.83 9.97
CA ALA A 144 -1.74 -1.82 10.21
C ALA A 144 -2.87 -1.89 9.16
N TYR A 145 -2.52 -2.01 7.88
CA TYR A 145 -3.47 -2.13 6.79
C TYR A 145 -4.36 -3.37 6.93
N SER A 146 -3.78 -4.52 7.31
CA SER A 146 -4.54 -5.76 7.52
C SER A 146 -5.53 -5.62 8.68
N SER A 147 -5.08 -5.09 9.82
CA SER A 147 -5.95 -4.84 10.98
C SER A 147 -7.08 -3.87 10.66
N LEU A 148 -6.78 -2.78 9.95
CA LEU A 148 -7.77 -1.78 9.55
C LEU A 148 -8.79 -2.32 8.53
N ARG A 149 -8.34 -3.18 7.60
CA ARG A 149 -9.24 -3.86 6.64
C ARG A 149 -10.19 -4.84 7.33
N GLU A 150 -9.77 -5.47 8.42
CA GLU A 150 -10.65 -6.29 9.24
C GLU A 150 -11.68 -5.43 9.97
N GLU A 151 -11.27 -4.29 10.54
CA GLU A 151 -12.19 -3.35 11.19
C GLU A 151 -13.22 -2.76 10.21
N GLU A 152 -12.81 -2.41 8.98
CA GLU A 152 -13.71 -1.96 7.90
C GLU A 152 -14.82 -2.99 7.63
N LYS A 153 -14.48 -4.28 7.60
CA LYS A 153 -15.44 -5.37 7.37
C LYS A 153 -16.36 -5.63 8.57
N ILE A 154 -15.82 -5.58 9.78
CA ILE A 154 -16.54 -5.94 11.00
C ILE A 154 -17.50 -4.83 11.41
N ASN A 155 -17.04 -3.58 11.39
CA ASN A 155 -17.81 -2.48 11.95
C ASN A 155 -18.83 -1.91 10.96
N GLY A 156 -18.63 -2.02 9.64
CA GLY A 156 -19.53 -1.40 8.65
C GLY A 156 -19.73 0.12 8.82
N ARG A 157 -18.96 0.77 9.72
CA ARG A 157 -19.12 2.16 10.18
C ARG A 157 -18.50 3.18 9.20
N GLY A 158 -18.44 2.87 7.91
CA GLY A 158 -17.89 3.79 6.91
C GLY A 158 -16.38 4.06 7.01
N LEU A 159 -15.62 3.33 7.84
CA LEU A 159 -14.16 3.45 7.82
C LEU A 159 -13.61 2.90 6.50
N CYS A 160 -12.91 3.73 5.75
CA CYS A 160 -12.25 3.34 4.52
C CYS A 160 -10.74 3.50 4.65
N VAL A 161 -9.99 2.48 4.18
CA VAL A 161 -8.53 2.47 4.23
C VAL A 161 -7.94 2.06 2.90
N VAL A 162 -7.03 2.88 2.38
CA VAL A 162 -6.30 2.62 1.13
C VAL A 162 -4.80 2.91 1.26
N PRO A 163 -3.93 2.12 0.63
CA PRO A 163 -2.52 2.45 0.53
C PRO A 163 -2.30 3.58 -0.49
N LEU A 164 -1.39 4.50 -0.19
CA LEU A 164 -0.99 5.58 -1.12
C LEU A 164 0.26 5.15 -1.91
N GLY A 165 0.10 4.48 -3.05
CA GLY A 165 1.19 3.88 -3.82
C GLY A 165 1.00 3.83 -5.34
#